data_AF-A0A4P5X1Z9-F1
#
_entry.id   AF-A0A4P5X1Z9-F1
#
_cell.length_a   1.000
_cell.length_b   1.000
_cell.length_c   1.000
_cell.angle_alpha   90.00
_cell.angle_beta   90.00
_cell.angle_gamma   90.00
#
_symmetry.space_group_name_H-M   'P 1'
#
loop_
_entity.id
_entity.type
_entity.pdbx_description
1 polymer ?
#
loop_
_entity_poly.entity_id
_entity_poly.type
_entity_poly.pdbx_seq_one_letter_code
_entity_poly.pdbx_strand_id
1 'polypeptide(L)'
;MPAPEACQALGAFEAAAVLGVHYATPAKMAQKGLIACRTVPLSGAGIKLAPIFDGRSCEEDYLDYEDKLAEGGSGKRPRGYLDLRPEALKRLRAVETPITFADAITTAEAAEILSVHTSFIARMIARGDIVGRRLWSPRGAAERIYIISRASCVSNAQKARREQAAGGKVGRPRKFS
;
A
#
# COMPACT_ATOMS: atom_id res chain seq x y z
N MET A 1 14.42 -11.25 13.24
CA MET A 1 14.45 -10.39 12.03
C MET A 1 13.06 -10.38 11.41
N PRO A 2 12.56 -9.23 10.94
CA PRO A 2 11.23 -9.14 10.34
C PRO A 2 11.11 -10.04 9.09
N ALA A 3 9.94 -10.63 8.88
CA ALA A 3 9.64 -11.41 7.68
C ALA A 3 9.87 -10.55 6.42
N PRO A 4 10.68 -10.98 5.43
CA PRO A 4 10.97 -10.19 4.23
C PRO A 4 9.71 -9.77 3.47
N GLU A 5 8.70 -10.64 3.40
CA GLU A 5 7.42 -10.35 2.76
C GLU A 5 6.61 -9.24 3.44
N ALA A 6 6.83 -9.00 4.74
CA ALA A 6 6.21 -7.92 5.47
C ALA A 6 6.92 -6.58 5.24
N CYS A 7 8.15 -6.56 4.70
CA CYS A 7 8.93 -5.35 4.45
C CYS A 7 8.48 -4.60 3.19
N GLN A 8 7.17 -4.36 3.04
CA GLN A 8 6.57 -3.58 1.96
C GLN A 8 5.47 -2.68 2.52
N ALA A 9 5.02 -1.71 1.74
CA ALA A 9 3.92 -0.83 2.13
C ALA A 9 2.63 -1.63 2.27
N LEU A 10 1.85 -1.37 3.33
CA LEU A 10 0.63 -2.11 3.65
C LEU A 10 -0.61 -1.23 3.67
N GLY A 11 -1.76 -1.82 3.30
CA GLY A 11 -3.07 -1.26 3.58
C GLY A 11 -3.53 -1.48 5.02
N ALA A 12 -4.65 -0.89 5.43
CA ALA A 12 -5.15 -1.00 6.80
C ALA A 12 -5.43 -2.44 7.25
N PHE A 13 -6.05 -3.27 6.40
CA PHE A 13 -6.34 -4.68 6.73
C PHE A 13 -5.08 -5.54 6.77
N GLU A 14 -4.15 -5.31 5.83
CA GLU A 14 -2.86 -6.00 5.81
C GLU A 14 -2.05 -5.66 7.06
N ALA A 15 -1.95 -4.37 7.42
CA ALA A 15 -1.27 -3.92 8.63
C ALA A 15 -1.92 -4.52 9.89
N ALA A 16 -3.25 -4.53 9.96
CA ALA A 16 -3.98 -5.12 11.09
C ALA A 16 -3.71 -6.62 11.24
N ALA A 17 -3.70 -7.38 10.14
CA ALA A 17 -3.38 -8.80 10.15
C ALA A 17 -1.91 -9.04 10.50
N VAL A 18 -0.98 -8.25 9.94
CA VAL A 18 0.45 -8.32 10.29
C VAL A 18 0.66 -8.06 11.78
N LEU A 19 0.02 -7.04 12.34
CA LEU A 19 0.11 -6.71 13.77
C LEU A 19 -0.67 -7.67 14.69
N GLY A 20 -1.57 -8.49 14.12
CA GLY A 20 -2.49 -9.36 14.86
C GLY A 20 -3.59 -8.61 15.63
N VAL A 21 -3.96 -7.40 15.19
CA VAL A 21 -4.88 -6.49 15.91
C VAL A 21 -6.14 -6.15 15.12
N HIS A 22 -7.17 -5.64 15.79
CA HIS A 22 -8.37 -5.15 15.10
C HIS A 22 -8.08 -4.06 14.05
N TYR A 23 -8.85 -4.03 12.95
CA TYR A 23 -8.58 -3.19 11.76
C TYR A 23 -8.40 -1.68 12.02
N ALA A 24 -9.02 -1.15 13.08
CA ALA A 24 -8.93 0.27 13.45
C ALA A 24 -7.69 0.61 14.31
N THR A 25 -7.01 -0.41 14.84
CA THR A 25 -5.89 -0.25 15.77
C THR A 25 -4.62 0.28 15.11
N PRO A 26 -4.22 -0.13 13.89
CA PRO A 26 -3.01 0.39 13.25
C PRO A 26 -3.01 1.92 13.12
N ALA A 27 -4.15 2.52 12.75
CA ALA A 27 -4.27 3.97 12.68
C ALA A 27 -4.03 4.65 14.05
N LYS A 28 -4.53 4.06 15.14
CA LYS A 28 -4.30 4.57 16.50
C LYS A 28 -2.85 4.39 16.94
N MET A 29 -2.19 3.31 16.55
CA MET A 29 -0.77 3.06 16.84
C MET A 29 0.12 4.05 16.10
N ALA A 30 -0.19 4.32 14.84
CA ALA A 30 0.48 5.33 14.04
C ALA A 30 0.33 6.75 14.64
N GLN A 31 -0.87 7.12 15.08
CA GLN A 31 -1.10 8.39 15.78
C GLN A 31 -0.27 8.56 17.06
N LYS A 32 0.10 7.44 17.70
CA LYS A 32 0.97 7.40 18.88
C LYS A 32 2.46 7.29 18.55
N GLY A 33 2.83 7.27 17.27
CA GLY A 33 4.22 7.13 16.82
C GLY A 33 4.82 5.72 17.02
N LEU A 34 3.99 4.70 17.25
CA LEU A 34 4.47 3.33 17.49
C LEU A 34 4.83 2.59 16.19
N ILE A 35 4.17 2.95 15.08
CA ILE A 35 4.42 2.41 13.75
C ILE A 35 4.40 3.55 12.74
N ALA A 36 5.12 3.39 11.63
CA ALA A 36 5.15 4.41 10.58
C ALA A 36 3.92 4.32 9.67
N CYS A 37 3.34 5.48 9.37
CA CYS A 37 2.16 5.61 8.52
C CYS A 37 2.20 6.94 7.78
N ARG A 38 1.71 6.95 6.54
CA ARG A 38 1.38 8.17 5.79
C ARG A 38 -0.08 8.15 5.40
N THR A 39 -0.78 9.25 5.62
CA THR A 39 -2.13 9.46 5.09
C THR A 39 -2.03 10.11 3.73
N VAL A 40 -2.75 9.57 2.76
CA VAL A 40 -2.67 9.98 1.36
C VAL A 40 -4.08 10.08 0.75
N PRO A 41 -4.33 11.01 -0.18
CA PRO A 41 -5.62 11.11 -0.84
C PRO A 41 -5.95 9.83 -1.61
N LEU A 42 -7.12 9.26 -1.39
CA LEU A 42 -7.58 8.07 -2.09
C LEU A 42 -8.15 8.41 -3.48
N SER A 43 -8.72 9.62 -3.63
CA SER A 43 -9.28 10.13 -4.88
C SER A 43 -8.86 11.58 -5.13
N GLY A 44 -8.93 12.02 -6.39
CA GLY A 44 -8.53 13.37 -6.81
C GLY A 44 -9.34 14.51 -6.19
N ALA A 45 -10.47 14.22 -5.55
CA ALA A 45 -11.27 15.22 -4.81
C ALA A 45 -10.80 15.42 -3.36
N GLY A 46 -9.81 14.66 -2.85
CA GLY A 46 -9.21 14.86 -1.53
C GLY A 46 -10.08 14.52 -0.31
N ILE A 47 -11.38 14.23 -0.48
CA ILE A 47 -12.33 14.02 0.63
C ILE A 47 -12.05 12.73 1.42
N LYS A 48 -11.48 11.70 0.79
CA LYS A 48 -11.17 10.42 1.43
C LYS A 48 -9.66 10.24 1.52
N LEU A 49 -9.15 10.10 2.73
CA LEU A 49 -7.75 9.75 3.00
C LEU A 49 -7.64 8.25 3.27
N ALA A 50 -6.59 7.63 2.74
CA ALA A 50 -6.24 6.25 3.04
C ALA A 50 -4.89 6.23 3.78
N PRO A 51 -4.75 5.44 4.85
CA PRO A 51 -3.47 5.21 5.47
C PRO A 51 -2.68 4.16 4.67
N ILE A 52 -1.40 4.45 4.43
CA ILE A 52 -0.39 3.48 4.01
C ILE A 52 0.54 3.29 5.20
N PHE A 53 0.78 2.05 5.59
CA PHE A 53 1.65 1.71 6.71
C PHE A 53 2.98 1.15 6.21
N ASP A 54 4.04 1.36 6.98
CA ASP A 54 5.30 0.65 6.76
C ASP A 54 5.20 -0.75 7.36
N GLY A 55 5.21 -1.77 6.50
CA GLY A 55 5.09 -3.14 6.95
C GLY A 55 6.28 -3.64 7.75
N ARG A 56 7.48 -3.05 7.59
CA ARG A 56 8.63 -3.34 8.47
C ARG A 56 8.30 -2.95 9.90
N SER A 57 7.88 -1.70 10.13
CA SER A 57 7.52 -1.23 11.47
C SER A 57 6.37 -2.03 12.10
N CYS A 58 5.43 -2.51 11.27
CA CYS A 58 4.33 -3.35 11.73
C CYS A 58 4.82 -4.74 12.20
N GLU A 59 5.76 -5.33 11.45
CA GLU A 59 6.34 -6.63 11.78
C GLU A 59 7.24 -6.56 13.01
N GLU A 60 8.09 -5.51 13.12
CA GLU A 60 8.93 -5.26 14.29
C GLU A 60 8.09 -5.14 15.56
N ASP A 61 7.02 -4.34 15.53
CA ASP A 61 6.10 -4.18 16.67
C ASP A 61 5.35 -5.49 17.03
N TYR A 62 5.12 -6.38 16.06
CA TYR A 62 4.58 -7.72 16.32
C TYR A 62 5.63 -8.63 17.00
N LEU A 63 6.87 -8.62 16.53
CA LEU A 63 7.95 -9.41 17.13
C LEU A 63 8.26 -8.96 18.56
N ASP A 64 8.33 -7.65 18.80
CA ASP A 64 8.50 -7.07 20.14
C ASP A 64 7.37 -7.52 21.11
N TYR A 65 6.18 -7.75 20.58
CA TYR A 65 5.06 -8.28 21.37
C TYR A 65 5.23 -9.76 21.70
N GLU A 66 5.62 -10.58 20.73
CA GLU A 66 5.88 -12.02 20.94
C GLU A 66 7.01 -12.23 21.95
N ASP A 67 8.08 -11.43 21.87
CA ASP A 67 9.21 -11.50 22.80
C ASP A 67 8.76 -11.19 24.24
N LYS A 68 8.00 -10.09 24.44
CA LYS A 68 7.44 -9.74 25.75
C LYS A 68 6.48 -10.79 26.31
N LEU A 69 5.75 -11.48 25.44
CA LEU A 69 4.86 -12.57 25.84
C LEU A 69 5.66 -13.80 26.29
N ALA A 70 6.75 -14.12 25.57
CA ALA A 70 7.64 -15.22 25.90
C ALA A 70 8.38 -15.01 27.24
N GLU A 71 8.68 -13.76 27.58
CA GLU A 71 9.25 -13.34 28.87
C GLU A 71 8.25 -13.43 30.06
N GLY A 72 7.03 -13.92 29.83
CA GLY A 72 5.97 -14.00 30.85
C GLY A 72 5.22 -12.67 31.07
N GLY A 73 5.44 -11.69 30.19
CA GLY A 73 4.70 -10.44 30.19
C GLY A 73 3.21 -10.65 29.88
N SER A 74 2.35 -9.92 30.57
CA SER A 74 0.89 -9.96 30.37
C SER A 74 0.46 -9.15 29.14
N GLY A 75 1.09 -9.37 27.98
CA GLY A 75 0.87 -8.58 26.77
C GLY A 75 -0.61 -8.49 26.36
N LYS A 76 -1.30 -7.43 26.81
CA LYS A 76 -2.73 -7.15 26.56
C LYS A 76 -2.98 -6.61 25.14
N ARG A 77 -2.24 -7.10 24.14
CA ARG A 77 -2.52 -6.72 22.75
C ARG A 77 -3.85 -7.35 22.32
N PRO A 78 -4.81 -6.57 21.83
CA PRO A 78 -6.06 -7.13 21.32
C PRO A 78 -5.78 -8.03 20.11
N ARG A 79 -5.99 -9.35 20.23
CA ARG A 79 -5.66 -10.37 19.19
C ARG A 79 -6.71 -10.51 18.09
N GLY A 80 -7.39 -9.41 17.75
CA GLY A 80 -8.64 -9.51 16.98
C GLY A 80 -8.49 -10.09 15.58
N TYR A 81 -7.31 -9.98 14.96
CA TYR A 81 -7.05 -10.39 13.57
C TYR A 81 -5.78 -11.29 13.49
N LEU A 82 -5.37 -11.89 14.62
CA LEU A 82 -4.17 -12.73 14.67
C LEU A 82 -4.32 -14.00 13.81
N ASP A 83 -5.53 -14.55 13.76
CA ASP A 83 -5.93 -15.67 12.90
C ASP A 83 -5.74 -15.37 11.40
N LEU A 84 -5.80 -14.10 11.02
CA LEU A 84 -5.66 -13.67 9.62
C LEU A 84 -4.21 -13.45 9.19
N ARG A 85 -3.26 -13.40 10.14
CA ARG A 85 -1.86 -13.12 9.88
C ARG A 85 -1.21 -14.11 8.89
N PRO A 86 -1.39 -15.44 8.99
CA PRO A 86 -0.79 -16.38 8.06
C PRO A 86 -1.24 -16.17 6.60
N GLU A 87 -2.52 -15.90 6.38
CA GLU A 87 -3.06 -15.64 5.04
C GLU A 87 -2.56 -14.29 4.50
N ALA A 88 -2.48 -13.26 5.34
CA ALA A 88 -1.91 -11.97 4.95
C ALA A 88 -0.46 -12.10 4.48
N LEU A 89 0.39 -12.78 5.27
CA LEU A 89 1.80 -13.01 4.94
C LEU A 89 1.95 -13.86 3.67
N LYS A 90 1.14 -14.90 3.51
CA LYS A 90 1.12 -15.72 2.28
C LYS A 90 0.82 -14.87 1.04
N ARG A 91 -0.15 -13.95 1.12
CA ARG A 91 -0.48 -13.06 0.00
C ARG A 91 0.60 -12.01 -0.26
N LEU A 92 1.19 -11.45 0.79
CA LEU A 92 2.29 -10.50 0.67
C LEU A 92 3.52 -11.14 0.03
N ARG A 93 3.80 -12.41 0.34
CA ARG A 93 4.86 -13.21 -0.28
C ARG A 93 4.61 -13.48 -1.76
N ALA A 94 3.34 -13.58 -2.17
CA ALA A 94 2.95 -13.78 -3.57
C ALA A 94 3.01 -12.49 -4.42
N VAL A 95 3.36 -11.33 -3.83
CA VAL A 95 3.54 -10.09 -4.57
C VAL A 95 4.86 -10.16 -5.36
N GLU A 96 4.76 -10.22 -6.68
CA GLU A 96 5.93 -10.32 -7.58
C GLU A 96 6.88 -9.12 -7.47
N THR A 97 6.34 -7.91 -7.32
CA THR A 97 7.13 -6.69 -7.17
C THR A 97 6.70 -5.94 -5.90
N PRO A 98 7.37 -6.19 -4.77
CA PRO A 98 7.08 -5.49 -3.52
C PRO A 98 7.30 -3.98 -3.66
N ILE A 99 6.36 -3.19 -3.15
CA ILE A 99 6.43 -1.72 -3.19
C ILE A 99 6.82 -1.26 -1.79
N THR A 100 7.94 -0.55 -1.65
CA THR A 100 8.41 -0.07 -0.35
C THR A 100 7.52 1.04 0.19
N PHE A 101 7.53 1.25 1.51
CA PHE A 101 6.78 2.35 2.13
C PHE A 101 7.13 3.73 1.56
N ALA A 102 8.43 3.98 1.30
CA ALA A 102 8.90 5.24 0.74
C ALA A 102 8.39 5.49 -0.68
N ASP A 103 8.29 4.44 -1.49
CA ASP A 103 7.88 4.51 -2.90
C ASP A 103 6.36 4.40 -3.10
N ALA A 104 5.63 3.89 -2.11
CA ALA A 104 4.20 3.65 -2.19
C ALA A 104 3.39 4.95 -2.34
N ILE A 105 2.46 4.96 -3.29
CA ILE A 105 1.49 6.03 -3.54
C ILE A 105 0.10 5.47 -3.85
N THR A 106 -0.92 6.33 -3.81
CA THR A 106 -2.30 5.95 -4.17
C THR A 106 -2.59 6.14 -5.65
N THR A 107 -3.77 5.65 -6.06
CA THR A 107 -4.36 5.93 -7.38
C THR A 107 -4.46 7.42 -7.69
N ALA A 108 -4.72 8.28 -6.71
CA ALA A 108 -4.86 9.72 -6.92
C ALA A 108 -3.51 10.37 -7.25
N GLU A 109 -2.49 10.09 -6.45
CA GLU A 109 -1.11 10.57 -6.70
C GLU A 109 -0.57 10.02 -8.03
N ALA A 110 -0.83 8.74 -8.33
CA ALA A 110 -0.40 8.13 -9.59
C ALA A 110 -1.06 8.81 -10.81
N ALA A 111 -2.36 9.11 -10.71
CA ALA A 111 -3.11 9.82 -11.75
C ALA A 111 -2.56 11.23 -12.00
N GLU A 112 -2.13 11.93 -10.96
CA GLU A 112 -1.49 13.24 -11.07
C GLU A 112 -0.13 13.15 -11.78
N ILE A 113 0.78 12.28 -11.30
CA ILE A 113 2.12 12.07 -11.89
C ILE A 113 2.01 11.70 -13.36
N LEU A 114 1.09 10.79 -13.67
CA LEU A 114 0.88 10.32 -15.04
C LEU A 114 0.08 11.33 -15.85
N SER A 115 -0.65 12.27 -15.25
CA SER A 115 -1.63 13.15 -15.92
C SER A 115 -2.71 12.35 -16.67
N VAL A 116 -3.38 11.42 -15.97
CA VAL A 116 -4.52 10.63 -16.47
C VAL A 116 -5.70 10.65 -15.50
N HIS A 117 -6.87 10.22 -15.96
CA HIS A 117 -7.99 9.96 -15.05
C HIS A 117 -7.69 8.75 -14.14
N THR A 118 -8.14 8.80 -12.89
CA THR A 118 -7.94 7.74 -11.88
C THR A 118 -8.45 6.36 -12.33
N SER A 119 -9.54 6.31 -13.12
CA SER A 119 -10.07 5.05 -13.68
C SER A 119 -9.15 4.39 -14.71
N PHE A 120 -8.15 5.10 -15.24
CA PHE A 120 -7.18 4.57 -16.18
C PHE A 120 -6.05 3.80 -15.50
N ILE A 121 -5.76 4.11 -14.23
CA ILE A 121 -4.65 3.54 -13.46
C ILE A 121 -4.74 2.01 -13.36
N ALA A 122 -5.92 1.47 -13.03
CA ALA A 122 -6.11 0.03 -12.95
C ALA A 122 -5.82 -0.69 -14.28
N ARG A 123 -6.10 -0.03 -15.41
CA ARG A 123 -5.78 -0.58 -16.75
C ARG A 123 -4.28 -0.53 -17.04
N MET A 124 -3.59 0.52 -16.64
CA MET A 124 -2.13 0.63 -16.79
C MET A 124 -1.40 -0.44 -15.96
N ILE A 125 -1.85 -0.69 -14.72
CA ILE A 125 -1.33 -1.77 -13.88
C ILE A 125 -1.55 -3.12 -14.56
N ALA A 126 -2.78 -3.40 -15.03
CA ALA A 126 -3.10 -4.68 -15.67
C ALA A 126 -2.32 -4.94 -16.97
N ARG A 127 -1.86 -3.89 -17.66
CA ARG A 127 -1.01 -3.97 -18.85
C ARG A 127 0.48 -4.09 -18.53
N GLY A 128 0.88 -3.90 -17.27
CA GLY A 128 2.29 -3.84 -16.87
C GLY A 128 2.96 -2.51 -17.22
N ASP A 129 2.21 -1.46 -17.56
CA ASP A 129 2.78 -0.14 -17.89
C ASP A 129 3.38 0.54 -16.65
N ILE A 130 2.82 0.25 -15.47
CA ILE A 130 3.24 0.73 -14.15
C ILE A 130 3.11 -0.39 -13.13
N VAL A 131 3.88 -0.31 -12.05
CA VAL A 131 3.87 -1.31 -10.97
C VAL A 131 2.86 -0.90 -9.92
N GLY A 132 1.89 -1.77 -9.66
CA GLY A 132 0.91 -1.59 -8.60
C GLY A 132 0.31 -2.91 -8.16
N ARG A 133 -0.12 -2.98 -6.90
CA ARG A 133 -0.78 -4.16 -6.35
C ARG A 133 -2.09 -3.77 -5.69
N ARG A 134 -3.09 -4.66 -5.83
CA ARG A 134 -4.35 -4.51 -5.12
C ARG A 134 -4.15 -4.87 -3.65
N LEU A 135 -4.72 -4.06 -2.76
CA LEU A 135 -4.70 -4.35 -1.33
C LEU A 135 -5.59 -5.56 -1.02
N TRP A 136 -5.13 -6.41 -0.12
CA TRP A 136 -5.94 -7.50 0.40
C TRP A 136 -6.88 -7.03 1.53
N SER A 137 -8.07 -7.62 1.60
CA SER A 137 -9.02 -7.48 2.71
C SER A 137 -9.77 -8.79 2.93
N PRO A 138 -9.99 -9.21 4.18
CA PRO A 138 -10.77 -10.40 4.51
C PRO A 138 -12.27 -10.23 4.21
N ARG A 139 -12.76 -9.01 3.99
CA ARG A 139 -14.20 -8.73 3.79
C ARG A 139 -14.71 -8.98 2.37
N GLY A 140 -13.94 -9.67 1.52
CA GLY A 140 -14.35 -10.10 0.18
C GLY A 140 -14.44 -8.99 -0.88
N ALA A 141 -14.77 -7.76 -0.48
CA ALA A 141 -14.62 -6.56 -1.28
C ALA A 141 -13.40 -5.80 -0.76
N ALA A 142 -12.20 -6.20 -1.18
CA ALA A 142 -11.15 -5.21 -1.25
C ALA A 142 -11.71 -4.09 -2.14
N GLU A 143 -11.97 -2.91 -1.57
CA GLU A 143 -12.18 -1.72 -2.38
C GLU A 143 -11.08 -1.70 -3.47
N ARG A 144 -11.35 -1.11 -4.63
CA ARG A 144 -10.38 -1.04 -5.75
C ARG A 144 -9.21 -0.09 -5.40
N ILE A 145 -8.62 -0.27 -4.22
CA ILE A 145 -7.50 0.44 -3.67
C ILE A 145 -6.25 -0.32 -4.07
N TYR A 146 -5.33 0.46 -4.63
CA TYR A 146 -4.03 -0.01 -5.05
C TYR A 146 -2.97 0.72 -4.24
N ILE A 147 -1.90 0.00 -3.92
CA ILE A 147 -0.61 0.62 -3.65
C ILE A 147 0.16 0.58 -4.95
N ILE A 148 0.71 1.72 -5.34
CA ILE A 148 1.39 1.92 -6.63
C ILE A 148 2.80 2.42 -6.37
N SER A 149 3.76 2.01 -7.19
CA SER A 149 5.14 2.49 -7.13
C SER A 149 5.25 3.87 -7.78
N ARG A 150 5.65 4.88 -7.01
CA ARG A 150 5.92 6.23 -7.51
C ARG A 150 6.99 6.22 -8.58
N ALA A 151 8.09 5.50 -8.36
CA ALA A 151 9.19 5.36 -9.31
C ALA A 151 8.70 4.83 -10.67
N SER A 152 7.82 3.81 -10.66
CA SER A 152 7.26 3.26 -11.90
C SER A 152 6.40 4.28 -12.66
N CYS A 153 5.60 5.09 -11.95
CA CYS A 153 4.80 6.15 -12.56
C CYS A 153 5.67 7.24 -13.18
N VAL A 154 6.71 7.69 -12.47
CA VAL A 154 7.64 8.71 -12.97
C VAL A 154 8.38 8.20 -14.21
N SER A 155 8.88 6.97 -14.18
CA SER A 155 9.55 6.34 -15.34
C SER A 155 8.62 6.26 -16.55
N ASN A 156 7.38 5.82 -16.36
CA ASN A 156 6.37 5.75 -17.44
C ASN A 156 6.05 7.14 -18.00
N ALA A 157 5.86 8.14 -17.14
CA ALA A 157 5.62 9.52 -17.56
C ALA A 157 6.80 10.10 -18.37
N GLN A 158 8.04 9.81 -17.97
CA GLN A 158 9.23 10.22 -18.71
C GLN A 158 9.31 9.52 -20.07
N LYS A 159 9.03 8.22 -20.14
CA LYS A 159 8.96 7.47 -21.40
C LYS A 159 7.93 8.08 -22.36
N ALA A 160 6.71 8.33 -21.88
CA ALA A 160 5.66 8.94 -22.69
C ALA A 160 6.03 10.34 -23.20
N ARG A 161 6.69 11.17 -22.38
CA ARG A 161 7.20 12.49 -22.81
C ARG A 161 8.25 12.39 -23.91
N ARG A 162 9.16 11.41 -23.83
CA ARG A 162 10.17 11.16 -24.87
C ARG A 162 9.54 10.72 -26.19
N GLU A 163 8.55 9.82 -26.13
CA GLU A 163 7.82 9.36 -27.32
C GLU A 163 7.04 10.50 -27.98
N GLN A 164 6.43 11.38 -27.20
CA GLN A 164 5.77 12.60 -27.72
C GLN A 164 6.77 13.55 -28.39
N ALA A 165 7.92 13.79 -27.76
CA ALA A 165 8.97 14.63 -28.33
C ALA A 165 9.54 14.07 -29.64
N ALA A 166 9.56 12.73 -29.78
CA ALA A 166 9.97 12.04 -31.00
C ALA A 166 8.90 12.01 -32.11
N GLY A 167 7.77 12.72 -31.94
CA GLY A 167 6.67 12.76 -32.92
C GLY A 167 5.76 11.52 -32.90
N GLY A 168 5.92 10.64 -31.91
CA GLY A 168 5.05 9.47 -31.74
C GLY A 168 3.63 9.88 -31.33
N LYS A 169 2.62 9.22 -31.93
CA LYS A 169 1.22 9.33 -31.49
C LYS A 169 1.04 8.57 -30.18
N VAL A 170 1.41 9.17 -29.05
CA VAL A 170 0.97 8.69 -27.74
C VAL A 170 -0.52 8.96 -27.66
N GLY A 171 -1.35 7.91 -27.71
CA GLY A 171 -2.80 8.05 -27.63
C GLY A 171 -3.22 8.75 -26.33
N ARG A 172 -3.41 10.07 -26.37
CA ARG A 172 -3.91 10.83 -25.22
C ARG A 172 -4.78 12.02 -25.63
N PRO A 173 -6.09 11.93 -25.35
CA PRO A 173 -6.86 13.04 -24.80
C PRO A 173 -7.64 12.57 -23.55
N ARG A 174 -7.90 13.39 -22.52
CA ARG A 174 -8.42 14.76 -22.53
C ARG A 174 -7.73 15.64 -21.48
N LYS A 175 -7.60 16.94 -21.81
CA LYS A 175 -7.40 18.02 -20.84
C LYS A 175 -8.51 17.93 -19.79
N PHE A 176 -8.14 17.98 -18.51
CA PHE A 176 -9.09 18.33 -17.45
C PHE A 176 -9.22 19.85 -17.48
N SER A 177 -10.35 20.32 -18.00
CA SER A 177 -10.93 21.61 -17.64
C SER A 177 -11.32 21.59 -16.17
#